data_AF-A0A1Y1YF01-F1
#
_entry.id   AF-A0A1Y1YF01-F1
#
_cell.length_a   1.000
_cell.length_b   1.000
_cell.length_c   1.000
_cell.angle_alpha   90.00
_cell.angle_beta   90.00
_cell.angle_gamma   90.00
#
_symmetry.space_group_name_H-M   'P 1'
#
loop_
_entity.id
_entity.type
_entity.pdbx_description
1 polymer ?
#
loop_
_entity_poly.entity_id
_entity_poly.type
_entity_poly.pdbx_seq_one_letter_code
_entity_poly.pdbx_strand_id
1 'polypeptide(L)'
;MFRTVKSLYTVGVRHASTLNTAVATEKLGAAAKTAQAAASKSLKNLQGASSSLLNKTGALGYNLQVAKEVLKQVYIKEGLAPPNVAQFNQAKEQFQRSLDWTIIRELTLKQVAQKAVVGVEIAGFFFIGEVIGRRNLIGYDV
;
A
#
# COMPACT_ATOMS: atom_id res chain seq x y z
N MET A 1 -19.32 -44.54 76.83
CA MET A 1 -18.04 -43.78 76.78
C MET A 1 -17.83 -43.36 75.33
N PHE A 2 -17.58 -42.06 75.10
CA PHE A 2 -17.22 -41.36 73.85
C PHE A 2 -18.24 -41.29 72.69
N ARG A 3 -18.89 -40.12 72.60
CA ARG A 3 -19.50 -39.57 71.39
C ARG A 3 -18.48 -38.62 70.76
N THR A 4 -18.10 -38.84 69.51
CA THR A 4 -17.25 -37.90 68.76
C THR A 4 -17.85 -37.70 67.38
N VAL A 5 -18.27 -36.46 67.13
CA VAL A 5 -18.85 -35.97 65.88
C VAL A 5 -17.70 -35.76 64.89
N LYS A 6 -17.81 -36.24 63.64
CA LYS A 6 -16.92 -35.78 62.57
C LYS A 6 -17.59 -35.76 61.21
N SER A 7 -18.03 -34.54 60.87
CA SER A 7 -18.04 -33.84 59.59
C SER A 7 -18.09 -34.66 58.29
N LEU A 8 -19.19 -34.46 57.56
CA LEU A 8 -19.40 -34.81 56.17
C LEU A 8 -18.42 -34.05 55.26
N TYR A 9 -17.69 -34.79 54.41
CA TYR A 9 -17.15 -34.24 53.17
C TYR A 9 -17.50 -35.21 52.03
N THR A 10 -18.36 -34.74 51.13
CA THR A 10 -18.71 -35.40 49.88
C THR A 10 -17.52 -35.29 48.92
N VAL A 11 -16.86 -36.41 48.63
CA VAL A 11 -15.84 -36.49 47.58
C VAL A 11 -16.58 -36.79 46.29
N GLY A 12 -16.73 -35.77 45.43
CA GLY A 12 -17.34 -35.92 44.12
C GLY A 12 -16.64 -36.99 43.28
N VAL A 13 -17.42 -37.97 42.82
CA VAL A 13 -16.99 -39.04 41.92
C VAL A 13 -16.53 -38.42 40.60
N ARG A 14 -15.22 -38.41 40.37
CA ARG A 14 -14.64 -38.04 39.07
C ARG A 14 -14.89 -39.21 38.12
N HIS A 15 -15.87 -39.04 37.23
CA HIS A 15 -16.08 -39.97 36.12
C HIS A 15 -14.89 -39.87 35.16
N ALA A 16 -14.00 -40.86 35.21
CA ALA A 16 -12.91 -41.01 34.27
C ALA A 16 -13.46 -41.39 32.90
N SER A 17 -13.45 -40.45 31.96
CA SER A 17 -13.78 -40.71 30.55
C SER A 17 -12.57 -41.31 29.84
N THR A 18 -12.29 -42.59 30.08
CA THR A 18 -11.30 -43.34 29.28
C THR A 18 -11.99 -43.99 28.10
N LEU A 19 -12.47 -43.19 27.16
CA LEU A 19 -12.91 -43.71 25.86
C LEU A 19 -12.35 -42.81 24.76
N ASN A 20 -11.21 -43.26 24.23
CA ASN A 20 -10.82 -43.07 22.83
C ASN A 20 -10.29 -41.70 22.38
N THR A 21 -9.50 -41.02 23.22
CA THR A 21 -8.78 -39.81 22.81
C THR A 21 -7.68 -40.09 21.77
N ALA A 22 -7.02 -41.24 21.82
CA ALA A 22 -5.95 -41.63 20.88
C ALA A 22 -6.44 -41.83 19.43
N VAL A 23 -7.57 -42.52 19.22
CA VAL A 23 -8.13 -42.77 17.87
C VAL A 23 -8.78 -41.51 17.30
N ALA A 24 -9.35 -40.65 18.15
CA ALA A 24 -9.85 -39.33 17.74
C ALA A 24 -8.71 -38.43 17.23
N THR A 25 -7.56 -38.42 17.92
CA THR A 25 -6.38 -37.66 17.49
C THR A 25 -5.74 -38.19 16.22
N GLU A 26 -5.76 -39.51 15.99
CA GLU A 26 -5.20 -40.13 14.80
C GLU A 26 -6.05 -39.86 13.55
N LYS A 27 -7.39 -39.89 13.68
CA LYS A 27 -8.33 -39.52 12.61
C LYS A 27 -8.32 -38.03 12.29
N LEU A 28 -8.17 -37.17 13.29
CA LEU A 28 -7.95 -35.72 13.11
C LEU A 28 -6.59 -35.43 12.47
N GLY A 29 -5.53 -36.17 12.82
CA GLY A 29 -4.21 -36.06 12.22
C GLY A 29 -4.18 -36.53 10.77
N ALA A 30 -4.90 -37.60 10.43
CA ALA A 30 -5.06 -38.08 9.06
C ALA A 30 -5.91 -37.11 8.20
N ALA A 31 -6.99 -36.54 8.78
CA ALA A 31 -7.78 -35.49 8.14
C ALA A 31 -6.97 -34.18 7.96
N ALA A 32 -6.15 -33.80 8.92
CA ALA A 32 -5.27 -32.64 8.83
C ALA A 32 -4.15 -32.84 7.79
N LYS A 33 -3.58 -34.06 7.69
CA LYS A 33 -2.58 -34.40 6.65
C LYS A 33 -3.18 -34.43 5.25
N THR A 34 -4.40 -34.94 5.09
CA THR A 34 -5.12 -34.94 3.79
C THR A 34 -5.61 -33.54 3.42
N ALA A 35 -6.08 -32.74 4.38
CA ALA A 35 -6.41 -31.34 4.18
C ALA A 35 -5.16 -30.49 3.87
N GLN A 36 -4.03 -30.73 4.51
CA GLN A 36 -2.75 -30.08 4.19
C GLN A 36 -2.20 -30.55 2.85
N ALA A 37 -2.40 -31.81 2.45
CA ALA A 37 -2.02 -32.29 1.11
C ALA A 37 -2.91 -31.70 0.01
N ALA A 38 -4.20 -31.52 0.26
CA ALA A 38 -5.15 -30.87 -0.66
C ALA A 38 -4.94 -29.36 -0.73
N ALA A 39 -4.70 -28.70 0.42
CA ALA A 39 -4.36 -27.28 0.50
C ALA A 39 -2.99 -27.00 -0.11
N SER A 40 -1.99 -27.87 0.10
CA SER A 40 -0.68 -27.73 -0.54
C SER A 40 -0.72 -28.09 -2.03
N LYS A 41 -1.60 -28.99 -2.50
CA LYS A 41 -1.86 -29.19 -3.94
C LYS A 41 -2.56 -27.99 -4.57
N SER A 42 -3.58 -27.44 -3.92
CA SER A 42 -4.28 -26.24 -4.38
C SER A 42 -3.35 -25.04 -4.38
N LEU A 43 -2.56 -24.86 -3.33
CA LEU A 43 -1.52 -23.84 -3.25
C LEU A 43 -0.42 -24.07 -4.27
N LYS A 44 0.05 -25.31 -4.52
CA LYS A 44 1.02 -25.62 -5.59
C LYS A 44 0.45 -25.38 -6.99
N ASN A 45 -0.83 -25.67 -7.21
CA ASN A 45 -1.51 -25.42 -8.48
C ASN A 45 -1.75 -23.92 -8.69
N LEU A 46 -2.08 -23.18 -7.62
CA LEU A 46 -2.25 -21.73 -7.63
C LEU A 46 -0.91 -21.01 -7.76
N GLN A 47 0.13 -21.52 -7.10
CA GLN A 47 1.51 -21.05 -7.18
C GLN A 47 2.13 -21.40 -8.54
N GLY A 48 1.77 -22.54 -9.15
CA GLY A 48 2.12 -22.91 -10.51
C GLY A 48 1.41 -22.04 -11.55
N ALA A 49 0.11 -21.79 -11.38
CA ALA A 49 -0.67 -20.89 -12.26
C ALA A 49 -0.24 -19.43 -12.13
N SER A 50 0.05 -18.96 -10.91
CA SER A 50 0.63 -17.64 -10.69
C SER A 50 2.03 -17.56 -11.26
N SER A 51 2.87 -18.60 -11.11
CA SER A 51 4.23 -18.62 -11.67
C SER A 51 4.22 -18.65 -13.20
N SER A 52 3.28 -19.34 -13.85
CA SER A 52 3.17 -19.34 -15.31
C SER A 52 2.64 -18.01 -15.87
N LEU A 53 1.77 -17.31 -15.13
CA LEU A 53 1.38 -15.93 -15.46
C LEU A 53 2.53 -14.96 -15.21
N LEU A 54 3.17 -15.01 -14.03
CA LEU A 54 4.33 -14.19 -13.68
C LEU A 54 5.49 -14.38 -14.67
N ASN A 55 5.76 -15.61 -15.11
CA ASN A 55 6.86 -15.92 -16.03
C ASN A 55 6.55 -15.54 -17.49
N LYS A 56 5.29 -15.63 -17.96
CA LYS A 56 4.90 -15.08 -19.29
C LYS A 56 4.79 -13.56 -19.29
N THR A 57 4.54 -12.95 -18.13
CA THR A 57 4.71 -11.51 -17.92
C THR A 57 6.12 -11.13 -17.51
N GLY A 58 7.09 -12.06 -17.45
CA GLY A 58 8.39 -11.84 -16.80
C GLY A 58 9.17 -10.63 -17.35
N ALA A 59 9.14 -10.43 -18.68
CA ALA A 59 9.75 -9.26 -19.31
C ALA A 59 8.97 -7.97 -19.03
N LEU A 60 7.63 -7.99 -19.09
CA LEU A 60 6.79 -6.81 -18.81
C LEU A 60 6.78 -6.42 -17.34
N GLY A 61 6.71 -7.40 -16.44
CA GLY A 61 6.76 -7.23 -15.00
C GLY A 61 8.11 -6.73 -14.54
N TYR A 62 9.21 -7.28 -15.10
CA TYR A 62 10.56 -6.77 -14.85
C TYR A 62 10.73 -5.34 -15.36
N ASN A 63 10.34 -5.06 -16.61
CA ASN A 63 10.41 -3.70 -17.18
C ASN A 63 9.54 -2.70 -16.42
N LEU A 64 8.35 -3.11 -15.96
CA LEU A 64 7.48 -2.29 -15.13
C LEU A 64 8.11 -2.04 -13.75
N GLN A 65 8.75 -3.03 -13.17
CA GLN A 65 9.43 -2.90 -11.88
C GLN A 65 10.64 -1.96 -12.00
N VAL A 66 11.45 -2.10 -13.04
CA VAL A 66 12.53 -1.16 -13.34
C VAL A 66 11.98 0.24 -13.58
N ALA A 67 10.93 0.38 -14.41
CA ALA A 67 10.28 1.66 -14.66
C ALA A 67 9.74 2.30 -13.38
N LYS A 68 9.15 1.52 -12.47
CA LYS A 68 8.69 1.98 -11.16
C LYS A 68 9.83 2.51 -10.28
N GLU A 69 10.95 1.80 -10.22
CA GLU A 69 12.12 2.25 -9.45
C GLU A 69 12.74 3.51 -10.05
N VAL A 70 12.82 3.60 -11.39
CA VAL A 70 13.26 4.81 -12.09
C VAL A 70 12.31 5.99 -11.80
N LEU A 71 11.00 5.77 -11.93
CA LEU A 71 9.98 6.76 -11.58
C LEU A 71 10.11 7.24 -10.13
N LYS A 72 10.38 6.33 -9.20
CA LYS A 72 10.57 6.67 -7.79
C LYS A 72 11.82 7.54 -7.59
N GLN A 73 12.91 7.21 -8.26
CA GLN A 73 14.14 8.01 -8.20
C GLN A 73 13.90 9.42 -8.77
N VAL A 74 13.25 9.52 -9.92
CA VAL A 74 12.89 10.81 -10.54
C VAL A 74 11.96 11.60 -9.63
N TYR A 75 10.92 10.98 -9.06
CA TYR A 75 9.99 11.64 -8.15
C TYR A 75 10.70 12.28 -6.94
N ILE A 76 11.66 11.58 -6.35
CA ILE A 76 12.43 12.08 -5.21
C ILE A 76 13.44 13.16 -5.66
N LYS A 77 14.12 12.96 -6.79
CA LYS A 77 15.17 13.87 -7.28
C LYS A 77 14.62 15.19 -7.79
N GLU A 78 13.50 15.15 -8.51
CA GLU A 78 12.81 16.34 -9.03
C GLU A 78 11.97 17.04 -7.95
N GLY A 79 11.91 16.50 -6.74
CA GLY A 79 11.20 17.14 -5.63
C GLY A 79 9.71 17.32 -5.91
N LEU A 80 9.08 16.36 -6.62
CA LEU A 80 7.63 16.38 -6.91
C LEU A 80 6.77 16.18 -5.66
N ALA A 81 7.39 15.91 -4.51
CA ALA A 81 6.71 15.86 -3.24
C ALA A 81 6.19 17.26 -2.85
N PRO A 82 5.01 17.36 -2.23
CA PRO A 82 4.52 18.62 -1.69
C PRO A 82 5.57 19.25 -0.76
N PRO A 83 5.86 20.55 -0.91
CA PRO A 83 6.86 21.22 -0.10
C PRO A 83 6.43 21.30 1.37
N ASN A 84 7.41 21.45 2.27
CA ASN A 84 7.13 21.75 3.67
C ASN A 84 6.53 23.16 3.81
N VAL A 85 5.76 23.40 4.87
CA VAL A 85 5.09 24.69 5.17
C VAL A 85 6.08 25.85 5.18
N ALA A 86 7.29 25.64 5.71
CA ALA A 86 8.35 26.65 5.71
C ALA A 86 8.80 27.04 4.29
N GLN A 87 8.97 26.05 3.41
CA GLN A 87 9.34 26.27 2.01
C GLN A 87 8.22 26.96 1.23
N PHE A 88 6.97 26.62 1.55
CA PHE A 88 5.80 27.27 0.96
C PHE A 88 5.72 28.75 1.35
N ASN A 89 5.96 29.09 2.62
CA ASN A 89 6.00 30.48 3.07
C ASN A 89 7.13 31.28 2.39
N GLN A 90 8.31 30.68 2.26
CA GLN A 90 9.42 31.28 1.51
C GLN A 90 9.06 31.52 0.05
N ALA A 91 8.45 30.54 -0.63
CA ALA A 91 8.01 30.69 -2.01
C ALA A 91 6.96 31.79 -2.18
N LYS A 92 6.02 31.93 -1.24
CA LYS A 92 5.04 33.02 -1.23
C LYS A 92 5.67 34.38 -1.10
N GLU A 93 6.61 34.54 -0.18
CA GLU A 93 7.32 35.81 -0.01
C GLU A 93 8.17 36.16 -1.24
N GLN A 94 8.83 35.17 -1.85
CA GLN A 94 9.57 35.36 -3.10
C GLN A 94 8.64 35.74 -4.25
N PHE A 95 7.47 35.11 -4.35
CA PHE A 95 6.46 35.46 -5.35
C PHE A 95 5.98 36.89 -5.17
N GLN A 96 5.69 37.32 -3.94
CA GLN A 96 5.29 38.70 -3.64
C GLN A 96 6.36 39.72 -4.06
N ARG A 97 7.63 39.47 -3.72
CA ARG A 97 8.75 40.32 -4.17
C ARG A 97 8.93 40.32 -5.68
N SER A 98 8.63 39.21 -6.35
CA SER A 98 8.76 39.11 -7.82
C SER A 98 7.75 39.97 -8.58
N LEU A 99 6.70 40.46 -7.93
CA LEU A 99 5.69 41.36 -8.51
C LEU A 99 6.10 42.84 -8.44
N ASP A 100 7.26 43.15 -7.84
CA ASP A 100 7.77 44.52 -7.79
C ASP A 100 8.04 45.06 -9.20
N TRP A 101 7.47 46.24 -9.48
CA TRP A 101 7.50 46.86 -10.81
C TRP A 101 8.91 47.11 -11.34
N THR A 102 9.85 47.42 -10.45
CA THR A 102 11.27 47.63 -10.78
C THR A 102 11.89 46.35 -11.33
N ILE A 103 11.61 45.20 -10.72
CA ILE A 103 12.13 43.91 -11.15
C ILE A 103 11.56 43.57 -12.53
N ILE A 104 10.25 43.78 -12.73
CA ILE A 104 9.55 43.46 -13.99
C ILE A 104 10.13 44.24 -15.18
N ARG A 105 10.52 45.50 -14.97
CA ARG A 105 11.11 46.34 -16.01
C ARG A 105 12.53 45.94 -16.41
N GLU A 106 13.27 45.28 -15.52
CA GLU A 106 14.66 44.89 -15.73
C GLU A 106 14.80 43.50 -16.40
N LEU A 107 13.69 42.80 -16.67
CA LEU A 107 13.76 41.47 -17.29
C LEU A 107 14.24 41.54 -18.73
N THR A 108 15.20 40.67 -19.04
CA THR A 108 15.63 40.42 -20.42
C THR A 108 14.64 39.47 -21.13
N LEU A 109 14.50 39.60 -22.45
CA LEU A 109 13.65 38.71 -23.26
C LEU A 109 13.93 37.21 -23.03
N LYS A 110 15.20 36.84 -22.83
CA LYS A 110 15.60 35.46 -22.50
C LYS A 110 14.98 34.97 -21.18
N GLN A 111 14.96 35.82 -20.15
CA GLN A 111 14.39 35.49 -18.84
C GLN A 111 12.86 35.39 -18.91
N VAL A 112 12.22 36.25 -19.71
CA VAL A 112 10.79 36.17 -19.98
C VAL A 112 10.44 34.85 -20.67
N ALA A 113 11.20 34.46 -21.70
CA ALA A 113 10.98 33.20 -22.40
C ALA A 113 11.12 32.00 -21.45
N GLN A 114 12.14 31.97 -20.60
CA GLN A 114 12.33 30.91 -19.60
C GLN A 114 11.16 30.86 -18.60
N LYS A 115 10.75 32.01 -18.04
CA LYS A 115 9.61 32.09 -17.12
C LYS A 115 8.29 31.72 -17.78
N ALA A 116 8.11 32.02 -19.07
CA ALA A 116 6.93 31.65 -19.83
C ALA A 116 6.83 30.12 -20.00
N VAL A 117 7.94 29.44 -20.29
CA VAL A 117 7.97 27.96 -20.36
C VAL A 117 7.57 27.34 -19.01
N VAL A 118 8.12 27.86 -17.91
CA VAL A 118 7.71 27.43 -16.56
C VAL A 118 6.23 27.74 -16.28
N GLY A 119 5.72 28.87 -16.77
CA GLY A 119 4.29 29.21 -16.68
C GLY A 119 3.39 28.22 -17.43
N VAL A 120 3.82 27.76 -18.61
CA VAL A 120 3.12 26.71 -19.37
C VAL A 120 3.16 25.38 -18.61
N GLU A 121 4.26 25.04 -17.96
CA GLU A 121 4.36 23.85 -17.12
C GLU A 121 3.38 23.89 -15.94
N ILE A 122 3.28 25.02 -15.25
CA ILE A 122 2.30 25.24 -14.16
C ILE A 122 0.87 25.09 -14.67
N ALA A 123 0.56 25.66 -15.85
CA ALA A 123 -0.75 25.49 -16.49
C ALA A 123 -1.02 24.02 -16.85
N GLY A 124 0.00 23.27 -17.28
CA GLY A 124 -0.08 21.83 -17.49
C GLY A 124 -0.49 21.07 -16.23
N PHE A 125 0.16 21.35 -15.08
CA PHE A 125 -0.23 20.77 -13.80
C PHE A 125 -1.66 21.13 -13.37
N PHE A 126 -2.11 22.35 -13.65
CA PHE A 126 -3.49 22.77 -13.39
C PHE A 126 -4.51 21.92 -14.17
N PHE A 127 -4.30 21.72 -15.48
CA PHE A 127 -5.19 20.89 -16.29
C PHE A 127 -5.15 19.40 -15.89
N ILE A 128 -3.98 18.87 -15.51
CA ILE A 128 -3.87 17.51 -14.96
C ILE A 128 -4.71 17.41 -13.67
N GLY A 129 -4.65 18.43 -12.81
CA GLY A 129 -5.50 18.53 -11.62
C GLY A 129 -6.99 18.54 -11.95
N GLU A 130 -7.40 19.27 -12.98
CA GLU A 130 -8.78 19.30 -13.47
C GLU A 130 -9.23 17.93 -14.01
N VAL A 131 -8.38 17.22 -14.75
CA VAL A 131 -8.65 15.84 -15.22
C VAL A 131 -8.86 14.89 -14.04
N ILE A 132 -8.01 14.97 -13.00
CA ILE A 132 -8.14 14.16 -11.78
C ILE A 132 -9.43 14.53 -11.02
N GLY A 133 -9.73 15.82 -10.88
CA GLY A 133 -10.91 16.32 -10.18
C GLY A 133 -12.22 15.93 -10.85
N ARG A 134 -12.26 15.96 -12.19
CA ARG A 134 -13.42 15.51 -12.99
C ARG A 134 -13.46 14.00 -13.21
N ARG A 135 -12.35 13.29 -12.97
CA ARG A 135 -12.15 11.85 -13.24
C ARG A 135 -12.40 11.44 -14.69
N ASN A 136 -12.42 12.41 -15.61
CA ASN A 136 -12.66 12.23 -17.04
C ASN A 136 -11.51 12.85 -17.85
N LEU A 137 -10.99 12.05 -18.79
CA LEU A 137 -9.88 12.45 -19.67
C LEU A 137 -10.33 13.39 -20.81
N ILE A 138 -11.59 13.29 -21.24
CA ILE A 138 -12.14 14.04 -22.37
C ILE A 138 -13.53 14.54 -21.97
N GLY A 139 -13.70 15.87 -21.95
CA GLY A 139 -15.00 16.52 -21.77
C GLY A 139 -15.68 16.25 -20.42
N TYR A 140 -16.85 16.87 -20.25
CA TYR A 140 -17.81 16.48 -19.22
C TYR A 140 -18.68 15.36 -19.79
N ASP A 141 -18.96 14.35 -18.97
CA ASP A 141 -20.01 13.37 -19.27
C ASP A 141 -21.34 14.14 -19.18
N VAL A 142 -21.94 14.44 -20.33
CA VAL A 142 -23.26 15.08 -20.44
C VAL A 142 -24.26 14.11 -21.05
#